data_AF-A0AA36FH85-F1
#
_entry.id   AF-A0AA36FH85-F1
#
_cell.length_a   1.000
_cell.length_b   1.000
_cell.length_c   1.000
_cell.angle_alpha   90.00
_cell.angle_beta   90.00
_cell.angle_gamma   90.00
#
_symmetry.space_group_name_H-M   'P 1'
#
loop_
_entity.id
_entity.type
_entity.pdbx_description
1 polymer ?
#
loop_
_entity_poly.entity_id
_entity_poly.type
_entity_poly.pdbx_seq_one_letter_code
_entity_poly.pdbx_strand_id
1 'polypeptide(L)'
;MQTKAYPLDFMADFEAAVHEAFNSSFPNSSIVAGLFHLNQSVFRKIIDLSLKEKDYKDSEFCLKTRCFSAMAFLPVEDVEEVYGELKDDEEVPAEFIANFDLTYIEVVRGCGARQRRGPPTFPITVWNVNQRMLQDLPRTNNAAVGEWFIL
;
A
#
# COMPACT_ATOMS: atom_id res chain seq x y z
N MET A 1 16.91 22.36 -26.24
CA MET A 1 17.25 21.36 -25.20
C MET A 1 16.24 21.51 -24.09
N GLN A 2 15.36 20.54 -23.91
CA GLN A 2 14.39 20.55 -22.80
C GLN A 2 15.13 20.00 -21.58
N THR A 3 15.37 20.85 -20.59
CA THR A 3 15.89 20.44 -19.29
C THR A 3 14.86 19.52 -18.65
N LYS A 4 15.15 18.21 -18.59
CA LYS A 4 14.33 17.28 -17.79
C LYS A 4 14.41 17.73 -16.34
N ALA A 5 13.30 18.19 -15.78
CA ALA A 5 13.15 18.28 -14.34
C ALA A 5 13.23 16.85 -13.78
N TYR A 6 14.12 16.62 -12.82
CA TYR A 6 14.20 15.36 -12.09
C TYR A 6 13.40 15.50 -10.79
N PRO A 7 12.20 14.92 -10.70
CA PRO A 7 11.47 14.93 -9.45
C PRO A 7 12.26 14.13 -8.40
N LEU A 8 12.35 14.64 -7.17
CA LEU A 8 12.92 13.88 -6.05
C LEU A 8 12.00 12.70 -5.70
N ASP A 9 10.69 12.99 -5.62
CA ASP A 9 9.64 12.04 -5.33
C ASP A 9 8.49 12.14 -6.35
N PHE A 10 7.90 10.99 -6.67
CA PHE A 10 6.69 10.88 -7.48
C PHE A 10 5.61 10.14 -6.70
N MET A 11 4.47 10.81 -6.47
CA MET A 11 3.32 10.20 -5.81
C MET A 11 2.39 9.57 -6.84
N ALA A 12 2.26 8.25 -6.78
CA ALA A 12 1.50 7.45 -7.73
C ALA A 12 0.48 6.55 -7.03
N ASP A 13 -0.52 6.13 -7.78
CA ASP A 13 -1.42 5.05 -7.39
C ASP A 13 -0.75 3.68 -7.46
N PHE A 14 -1.46 2.64 -7.03
CA PHE A 14 -0.98 1.26 -6.98
C PHE A 14 -1.18 0.54 -8.34
N GLU A 15 -0.72 1.16 -9.42
CA GLU A 15 -0.70 0.56 -10.76
C GLU A 15 0.74 0.22 -11.16
N ALA A 16 1.05 -1.07 -11.29
CA ALA A 16 2.40 -1.53 -11.59
C ALA A 16 2.96 -0.95 -12.91
N ALA A 17 2.10 -0.76 -13.90
CA ALA A 17 2.48 -0.15 -15.18
C ALA A 17 2.95 1.31 -15.02
N VAL A 18 2.34 2.08 -14.12
CA VAL A 18 2.73 3.46 -13.81
C VAL A 18 4.12 3.47 -13.17
N HIS A 19 4.35 2.56 -12.22
CA HIS A 19 5.64 2.45 -11.54
C HIS A 19 6.76 2.04 -12.50
N GLU A 20 6.50 1.07 -13.37
CA GLU A 20 7.45 0.62 -14.39
C GLU A 20 7.80 1.73 -15.39
N ALA A 21 6.78 2.42 -15.92
CA ALA A 21 6.98 3.53 -16.85
C ALA A 21 7.76 4.69 -16.21
N PHE A 22 7.48 5.01 -14.95
CA PHE A 22 8.19 6.06 -14.22
C PHE A 22 9.64 5.67 -13.95
N ASN A 23 9.89 4.48 -13.43
CA ASN A 23 11.25 3.98 -13.16
C ASN A 23 12.10 3.91 -14.44
N SER A 24 11.50 3.52 -15.57
CA SER A 24 12.19 3.55 -16.87
C SER A 24 12.55 4.97 -17.32
N SER A 25 11.77 5.98 -16.92
CA SER A 25 11.96 7.37 -17.35
C SER A 25 12.85 8.19 -16.40
N PHE A 26 12.85 7.83 -15.11
CA PHE A 26 13.49 8.53 -13.99
C PHE A 26 14.06 7.52 -12.98
N PRO A 27 15.11 6.76 -13.32
CA PRO A 27 15.62 5.65 -12.49
C PRO A 27 16.23 6.08 -11.14
N ASN A 28 16.49 7.38 -10.95
CA ASN A 28 17.07 7.95 -9.74
C ASN A 28 16.04 8.69 -8.87
N SER A 29 14.76 8.63 -9.23
CA SER A 29 13.66 9.26 -8.50
C SER A 29 12.93 8.22 -7.67
N SER A 30 12.46 8.61 -6.48
CA SER A 30 11.70 7.70 -5.63
C SER A 30 10.21 7.73 -6.00
N ILE A 31 9.57 6.57 -6.03
CA ILE A 31 8.11 6.47 -6.08
C ILE A 31 7.60 6.28 -4.66
N VAL A 32 6.62 7.09 -4.26
CA VAL A 32 5.93 6.91 -2.99
C VAL A 32 4.43 6.88 -3.22
N ALA A 33 3.80 5.81 -2.77
CA ALA A 33 2.36 5.76 -2.69
C ALA A 33 1.90 6.39 -1.38
N GLY A 34 1.20 7.53 -1.47
CA GLY A 34 0.64 8.19 -0.30
C GLY A 34 -0.45 7.36 0.39
N LEU A 35 -0.76 7.68 1.64
CA LEU A 35 -1.77 7.00 2.45
C LEU A 35 -3.15 6.97 1.76
N PHE A 36 -3.48 8.01 1.00
CA PHE A 36 -4.73 8.06 0.23
C PHE A 36 -4.81 6.92 -0.79
N HIS A 37 -3.75 6.71 -1.58
CA HIS A 37 -3.71 5.65 -2.57
C HIS A 37 -3.71 4.27 -1.91
N LEU A 38 -3.11 4.12 -0.72
CA LEU A 38 -3.09 2.85 0.00
C LEU A 38 -4.51 2.48 0.45
N ASN A 39 -5.21 3.43 1.08
CA ASN A 39 -6.61 3.25 1.46
C ASN A 39 -7.49 2.95 0.23
N GLN A 40 -7.27 3.66 -0.89
CA GLN A 40 -8.01 3.42 -2.12
C GLN A 40 -7.77 2.01 -2.67
N SER A 41 -6.52 1.53 -2.64
CA SER A 41 -6.17 0.19 -3.11
C SER A 41 -6.76 -0.91 -2.23
N VAL A 42 -6.65 -0.76 -0.90
CA VAL A 42 -7.29 -1.67 0.07
C VAL A 42 -8.81 -1.71 -0.11
N PHE A 43 -9.45 -0.55 -0.24
CA PHE A 43 -10.90 -0.49 -0.42
C PHE A 43 -11.36 -1.08 -1.76
N ARG A 44 -10.59 -0.87 -2.84
CA ARG A 44 -10.85 -1.52 -4.14
C ARG A 44 -10.83 -3.04 -3.99
N LYS A 45 -9.86 -3.57 -3.23
CA LYS A 45 -9.79 -5.01 -2.97
C LYS A 45 -11.00 -5.53 -2.19
N ILE A 46 -11.50 -4.78 -1.20
CA ILE A 46 -12.74 -5.11 -0.48
C ILE A 46 -13.93 -5.19 -1.45
N ILE A 47 -14.04 -4.25 -2.39
CA ILE A 47 -15.09 -4.27 -3.41
C ILE A 47 -14.94 -5.48 -4.34
N ASP A 48 -13.73 -5.76 -4.82
CA ASP A 48 -13.46 -6.88 -5.74
C ASP A 48 -13.81 -8.25 -5.13
N LEU A 49 -13.64 -8.37 -3.81
CA LEU A 49 -14.05 -9.56 -3.04
C LEU A 49 -15.54 -9.58 -2.68
N SER A 50 -16.34 -8.63 -3.18
CA SER A 50 -17.75 -8.47 -2.84
C SER A 50 -18.02 -8.25 -1.34
N LEU A 51 -17.06 -7.69 -0.61
CA LEU A 51 -17.13 -7.47 0.85
C LEU A 51 -17.62 -6.08 1.24
N LYS A 52 -17.98 -5.22 0.27
CA LYS A 52 -18.42 -3.84 0.51
C LYS A 52 -19.59 -3.74 1.50
N GLU A 53 -20.55 -4.65 1.41
CA GLU A 53 -21.69 -4.65 2.34
C GLU A 53 -21.29 -5.05 3.76
N LYS A 54 -20.35 -6.00 3.90
CA LYS A 54 -19.76 -6.36 5.20
C LYS A 54 -19.00 -5.16 5.78
N ASP A 55 -18.14 -4.51 4.99
CA ASP A 55 -17.40 -3.29 5.38
C ASP A 55 -18.31 -2.18 5.91
N TYR A 56 -19.51 -2.02 5.34
CA TYR A 56 -20.46 -0.99 5.78
C TYR A 56 -21.24 -1.38 7.05
N LYS A 57 -21.58 -2.66 7.22
CA LYS A 57 -22.49 -3.14 8.27
C LYS A 57 -21.77 -3.65 9.52
N ASP A 58 -20.53 -4.07 9.35
CA ASP A 58 -19.70 -4.68 10.39
C ASP A 58 -18.53 -3.74 10.71
N SER A 59 -18.67 -3.00 11.82
CA SER A 59 -17.66 -2.06 12.27
C SER A 59 -16.34 -2.72 12.67
N GLU A 60 -16.39 -3.98 13.11
CA GLU A 60 -15.19 -4.72 13.50
C GLU A 60 -14.38 -5.10 12.26
N PHE A 61 -15.05 -5.66 11.25
CA PHE A 61 -14.41 -5.92 9.95
C PHE A 61 -13.87 -4.64 9.31
N CYS A 62 -14.64 -3.56 9.31
CA CYS A 62 -14.21 -2.25 8.81
C CYS A 62 -12.95 -1.74 9.53
N LEU A 63 -12.92 -1.83 10.86
CA LEU A 63 -11.77 -1.41 11.64
C LEU A 63 -10.53 -2.26 11.31
N LYS A 64 -10.70 -3.59 11.23
CA LYS A 64 -9.60 -4.52 10.92
C LYS A 64 -9.01 -4.26 9.54
N THR A 65 -9.84 -4.07 8.51
CA THR A 65 -9.34 -3.74 7.16
C THR A 65 -8.63 -2.38 7.12
N ARG A 66 -9.08 -1.40 7.93
CA ARG A 66 -8.40 -0.10 8.08
C ARG A 66 -7.04 -0.23 8.76
N CYS A 67 -6.86 -1.17 9.70
CA CYS A 67 -5.56 -1.42 10.34
C CYS A 67 -4.47 -1.78 9.33
N PHE A 68 -4.79 -2.50 8.25
CA PHE A 68 -3.83 -2.80 7.19
C PHE A 68 -3.27 -1.55 6.52
N SER A 69 -4.11 -0.51 6.33
CA SER A 69 -3.65 0.78 5.82
C SER A 69 -2.91 1.59 6.89
N ALA A 70 -3.29 1.44 8.17
CA ALA A 70 -2.67 2.14 9.29
C ALA A 70 -1.22 1.69 9.54
N MET A 71 -0.84 0.47 9.13
CA MET A 71 0.55 -0.01 9.19
C MET A 71 1.53 0.94 8.47
N ALA A 72 1.07 1.76 7.52
CA ALA A 72 1.91 2.75 6.86
C ALA A 72 2.55 3.76 7.84
N PHE A 73 1.99 3.91 9.04
CA PHE A 73 2.51 4.79 10.09
C PHE A 73 3.52 4.13 11.01
N LEU A 74 3.69 2.81 10.95
CA LEU A 74 4.65 2.10 11.79
C LEU A 74 6.09 2.34 11.29
N PRO A 75 7.09 2.29 12.17
CA PRO A 75 8.47 2.05 11.75
C PRO A 75 8.52 0.83 10.82
N VAL A 76 9.33 0.89 9.77
CA VAL A 76 9.36 -0.16 8.72
C VAL A 76 9.71 -1.52 9.32
N GLU A 77 10.56 -1.52 10.33
CA GLU A 77 10.99 -2.68 11.12
C GLU A 77 9.84 -3.37 11.87
N ASP A 78 8.78 -2.64 12.25
CA ASP A 78 7.66 -3.17 13.04
C ASP A 78 6.50 -3.67 12.14
N VAL A 79 6.51 -3.34 10.84
CA VAL A 79 5.39 -3.62 9.92
C VAL A 79 5.13 -5.12 9.78
N GLU A 80 6.17 -5.93 9.61
CA GLU A 80 6.01 -7.38 9.39
C GLU A 80 5.47 -8.10 10.64
N GLU A 81 5.89 -7.66 11.83
CA GLU A 81 5.41 -8.19 13.11
C GLU A 81 3.92 -7.90 13.29
N VAL A 82 3.51 -6.64 13.18
CA VAL A 82 2.10 -6.23 13.32
C VAL A 82 1.23 -6.85 12.22
N TYR A 83 1.76 -6.98 11.00
CA TYR A 83 1.04 -7.71 9.94
C TYR A 83 0.79 -9.18 10.31
N GLY A 84 1.77 -9.82 10.96
CA GLY A 84 1.64 -11.18 11.48
C GLY A 84 0.47 -11.33 12.45
N GLU A 85 0.24 -10.34 13.31
CA GLU A 85 -0.91 -10.33 14.23
C GLU A 85 -2.24 -10.10 13.51
N LEU A 86 -2.29 -9.16 12.55
CA LEU A 86 -3.51 -8.82 11.82
C LEU A 86 -4.01 -9.93 10.90
N LYS A 87 -3.11 -10.70 10.30
CA LYS A 87 -3.49 -11.75 9.34
C LYS A 87 -4.05 -13.01 9.99
N ASP A 88 -3.78 -13.22 11.28
CA ASP A 88 -4.25 -14.37 12.05
C ASP A 88 -5.68 -14.14 12.59
N ASP A 89 -6.26 -12.96 12.34
CA ASP A 89 -7.61 -12.60 12.72
C ASP A 89 -8.67 -13.27 11.81
N GLU A 90 -9.56 -14.06 12.41
CA GLU A 90 -10.60 -14.83 11.70
C GLU A 90 -11.62 -13.95 10.95
N GLU A 91 -11.79 -12.68 11.34
CA GLU A 91 -12.72 -11.78 10.66
C GLU A 91 -12.20 -11.31 9.29
N VAL A 92 -10.89 -11.43 9.05
CA VAL A 92 -10.26 -11.02 7.80
C VAL A 92 -10.23 -12.21 6.83
N PRO A 93 -10.90 -12.12 5.66
CA PRO A 93 -10.95 -13.24 4.72
C PRO A 93 -9.58 -13.62 4.20
N ALA A 94 -9.31 -14.93 4.10
CA ALA A 94 -8.06 -15.47 3.58
C ALA A 94 -7.71 -14.95 2.18
N GLU A 95 -8.70 -14.67 1.33
CA GLU A 95 -8.50 -14.08 0.01
C GLU A 95 -8.00 -12.62 0.04
N PHE A 96 -8.37 -11.88 1.08
CA PHE A 96 -7.86 -10.54 1.33
C PHE A 96 -6.39 -10.63 1.77
N ILE A 97 -6.08 -11.50 2.74
CA ILE A 97 -4.71 -11.74 3.22
C ILE A 97 -3.80 -12.19 2.09
N ALA A 98 -4.20 -13.20 1.32
CA ALA A 98 -3.39 -13.73 0.21
C ALA A 98 -3.10 -12.66 -0.86
N ASN A 99 -4.04 -11.74 -1.11
CA ASN A 99 -3.77 -10.60 -1.98
C ASN A 99 -2.82 -9.60 -1.33
N PHE A 100 -3.02 -9.30 -0.05
CA PHE A 100 -2.20 -8.35 0.68
C PHE A 100 -0.74 -8.81 0.76
N ASP A 101 -0.50 -10.11 1.00
CA ASP A 101 0.81 -10.75 0.93
C ASP A 101 1.51 -10.43 -0.40
N LEU A 102 0.89 -10.85 -1.52
CA LEU A 102 1.46 -10.70 -2.85
C LEU A 102 1.67 -9.24 -3.27
N THR A 103 0.83 -8.35 -2.75
CA THR A 103 0.80 -6.94 -3.16
C THR A 103 1.76 -6.09 -2.33
N TYR A 104 1.88 -6.32 -1.02
CA TYR A 104 2.54 -5.39 -0.10
C TYR A 104 3.62 -5.99 0.81
N ILE A 105 3.55 -7.29 1.14
CA ILE A 105 4.42 -7.91 2.14
C ILE A 105 5.44 -8.83 1.49
N GLU A 106 5.01 -9.98 0.98
CA GLU A 106 5.91 -10.95 0.37
C GLU A 106 5.25 -11.83 -0.70
N VAL A 107 6.03 -12.18 -1.73
CA VAL A 107 5.62 -13.19 -2.71
C VAL A 107 6.24 -14.52 -2.33
N VAL A 108 5.42 -15.46 -1.89
CA VAL A 108 5.83 -16.84 -1.62
C VAL A 108 5.53 -17.72 -2.84
N ARG A 109 6.56 -18.38 -3.39
CA ARG A 109 6.42 -19.33 -4.52
C ARG A 109 7.02 -20.69 -4.18
N GLY A 110 6.34 -21.76 -4.58
CA GLY A 110 6.80 -23.14 -4.35
C GLY A 110 6.30 -23.71 -3.01
N CYS A 111 6.74 -24.93 -2.68
CA CYS A 111 6.30 -25.65 -1.48
C CYS A 111 7.49 -26.29 -0.73
N GLY A 112 7.39 -26.33 0.60
CA GLY A 112 8.39 -26.93 1.48
C GLY A 112 9.80 -26.37 1.27
N ALA A 113 10.80 -27.25 1.17
CA ALA A 113 12.20 -26.84 1.00
C ALA A 113 12.52 -26.07 -0.30
N ARG A 114 11.58 -25.98 -1.25
CA ARG A 114 11.73 -25.22 -2.51
C ARG A 114 11.01 -23.87 -2.48
N GLN A 115 10.49 -23.47 -1.33
CA GLN A 115 9.82 -22.19 -1.16
C GLN A 115 10.82 -21.05 -1.41
N ARG A 116 10.51 -20.20 -2.38
CA ARG A 116 11.26 -19.00 -2.73
C ARG A 116 10.43 -17.79 -2.33
N ARG A 117 11.06 -16.86 -1.62
CA ARG A 117 10.50 -15.55 -1.33
C ARG A 117 10.98 -14.57 -2.40
N GLY A 118 10.06 -13.79 -2.95
CA GLY A 118 10.30 -12.73 -3.90
C GLY A 118 9.75 -11.41 -3.39
N PRO A 119 10.18 -10.27 -3.97
CA PRO A 119 9.66 -8.97 -3.56
C PRO A 119 8.16 -8.86 -3.88
N PRO A 120 7.38 -8.18 -3.03
CA PRO A 120 5.99 -7.84 -3.32
C PRO A 120 5.89 -6.90 -4.51
N THR A 121 4.68 -6.76 -5.06
CA THR A 121 4.42 -5.82 -6.16
C THR A 121 4.74 -4.38 -5.76
N PHE A 122 4.41 -4.01 -4.51
CA PHE A 122 4.68 -2.70 -3.93
C PHE A 122 5.33 -2.89 -2.56
N PRO A 123 6.68 -2.81 -2.47
CA PRO A 123 7.41 -2.95 -1.21
C PRO A 123 6.97 -1.97 -0.12
N ILE A 124 7.19 -2.34 1.16
CA ILE A 124 6.88 -1.50 2.34
C ILE A 124 7.41 -0.08 2.18
N THR A 125 8.63 0.07 1.63
CA THR A 125 9.27 1.37 1.39
C THR A 125 8.50 2.29 0.44
N VAL A 126 7.62 1.75 -0.40
CA VAL A 126 6.79 2.53 -1.34
C VAL A 126 5.58 3.13 -0.63
N TRP A 127 4.95 2.40 0.27
CA TRP A 127 3.66 2.80 0.86
C TRP A 127 3.76 3.25 2.33
N ASN A 128 4.88 3.03 2.99
CA ASN A 128 5.14 3.52 4.33
C ASN A 128 5.32 5.05 4.35
N VAL A 129 4.70 5.70 5.32
CA VAL A 129 4.72 7.16 5.51
C VAL A 129 5.35 7.59 6.83
N ASN A 130 5.88 6.66 7.64
CA ASN A 130 6.44 6.95 8.96
C ASN A 130 7.60 7.96 8.90
N GLN A 131 8.63 7.69 8.08
CA GLN A 131 9.76 8.61 7.94
C GLN A 131 9.35 9.97 7.38
N ARG A 132 8.38 9.99 6.45
CA ARG A 132 7.83 11.22 5.89
C ARG A 132 7.11 12.05 6.94
N MET A 133 6.35 11.40 7.81
CA MET A 133 5.69 12.03 8.96
C MET A 133 6.71 12.65 9.92
N LEU A 134 7.78 11.93 10.24
CA LEU A 134 8.86 12.44 11.11
C LEU A 134 9.61 13.63 10.49
N GLN A 135 9.62 13.73 9.16
CA GLN A 135 10.26 14.80 8.39
C GLN A 135 9.29 15.92 7.96
N ASP A 136 8.04 15.89 8.41
CA ASP A 136 6.97 16.83 8.03
C ASP A 136 6.75 16.95 6.50
N LEU A 137 6.98 15.85 5.78
CA LEU A 137 6.75 15.74 4.34
C LEU A 137 5.28 15.40 4.01
N PRO A 138 4.77 15.79 2.82
CA PRO A 138 3.38 15.52 2.45
C PRO A 138 3.01 14.03 2.48
N ARG A 139 1.89 13.73 3.16
CA ARG A 139 1.26 12.40 3.22
C ARG A 139 0.37 12.08 2.01
N THR A 140 -0.11 13.12 1.35
CA THR A 140 -0.99 13.08 0.18
C THR A 140 -0.57 14.17 -0.81
N ASN A 141 -0.95 14.02 -2.08
CA ASN A 141 -0.71 15.01 -3.13
C ASN A 141 -1.81 16.08 -3.21
N ASN A 142 -2.62 16.27 -2.15
CA ASN A 142 -3.78 17.17 -2.16
C ASN A 142 -3.42 18.66 -2.33
N ALA A 143 -2.15 19.04 -2.34
CA ALA A 143 -1.73 20.36 -2.79
C ALA A 143 -1.84 20.56 -4.32
N ALA A 144 -1.91 19.47 -5.10
CA ALA A 144 -2.00 19.46 -6.56
C ALA A 144 -3.30 18.82 -7.11
N VAL A 145 -4.07 18.12 -6.27
CA VAL A 145 -5.40 17.61 -6.62
C VAL A 145 -6.40 18.34 -5.75
N GLY A 146 -7.10 19.29 -6.36
CA GLY A 146 -7.98 20.23 -5.69
C GLY A 146 -9.00 19.57 -4.78
N GLU A 147 -9.32 20.31 -3.72
CA GLU A 147 -10.43 20.16 -2.78
C GLU A 147 -11.74 19.63 -3.40
N TRP A 148 -11.89 18.33 -3.65
CA TRP A 148 -13.21 17.77 -3.91
C TRP A 148 -13.34 16.37 -3.30
N PHE A 149 -14.29 16.29 -2.38
CA PHE A 149 -14.88 15.10 -1.75
C PHE A 149 -14.18 14.52 -0.50
N ILE A 150 -14.25 15.28 0.60
CA ILE A 150 -14.61 14.70 1.89
C ILE A 150 -16.06 15.12 2.17
N LEU A 151 -17.01 14.23 1.89
CA LEU A 151 -18.29 14.05 2.60
C LEU A 151 -18.71 12.59 2.43
#